data_AF-A0AAJ1R3I0-F1
#
_entry.id   AF-A0AAJ1R3I0-F1
#
_cell.length_a   1.000
_cell.length_b   1.000
_cell.length_c   1.000
_cell.angle_alpha   90.00
_cell.angle_beta   90.00
_cell.angle_gamma   90.00
#
_symmetry.space_group_name_H-M   'P 1'
#
loop_
_entity.id
_entity.type
_entity.pdbx_description
1 polymer ?
#
loop_
_entity_poly.entity_id
_entity_poly.type
_entity_poly.pdbx_seq_one_letter_code
_entity_poly.pdbx_strand_id
1 'polypeptide(L)'
;MKNLLQLEELGQFGLAVFLFTQLEFQWWLFPICLLLPDVSMVGYLINPKTGARIYNFFHHKMLAILVLILGFWLKISIVEFAGIILFAHSAMDRIFGYGLKFEDDFKHTHLGSIGKK
;
A
#
# COMPACT_ATOMS: atom_id res chain seq x y z
N MET A 1 -4.24 20.78 6.34
CA MET A 1 -3.54 19.51 6.62
C MET A 1 -3.80 18.44 5.55
N LYS A 2 -5.05 18.19 5.12
CA LYS A 2 -5.38 17.19 4.09
C LYS A 2 -4.50 17.25 2.83
N ASN A 3 -4.41 18.41 2.17
CA ASN A 3 -3.63 18.55 0.94
C ASN A 3 -2.12 18.34 1.18
N LEU A 4 -1.62 18.70 2.36
CA LEU A 4 -0.21 18.50 2.71
C LEU A 4 0.10 17.00 2.85
N LEU A 5 -0.77 16.25 3.54
CA LEU A 5 -0.65 14.79 3.61
C LEU A 5 -0.75 14.14 2.22
N GLN A 6 -1.68 14.59 1.37
CA GLN A 6 -1.79 14.07 0.01
C GLN A 6 -0.52 14.33 -0.83
N LEU A 7 0.17 15.47 -0.63
CA LEU A 7 1.44 15.76 -1.29
C LEU A 7 2.58 14.89 -0.78
N GLU A 8 2.66 14.62 0.52
CA GLU A 8 3.62 13.66 1.08
C GLU A 8 3.42 12.26 0.49
N GLU A 9 2.16 11.85 0.39
CA GLU A 9 1.76 10.56 -0.17
C GLU A 9 2.04 10.47 -1.68
N LEU A 10 1.80 11.57 -2.42
CA LEU A 10 2.15 11.67 -3.84
C LEU A 10 3.67 11.59 -4.07
N GLY A 11 4.47 12.23 -3.21
CA GLY A 11 5.92 12.13 -3.24
C GLY A 11 6.41 10.70 -3.01
N GLN A 12 5.81 9.99 -2.05
CA GLN A 12 6.12 8.59 -1.78
C GLN A 12 5.72 7.66 -2.93
N PHE A 13 4.56 7.90 -3.55
CA PHE A 13 4.14 7.16 -4.74
C PHE A 13 5.10 7.41 -5.91
N GLY A 14 5.51 8.67 -6.15
CA GLY A 14 6.50 9.04 -7.16
C GLY A 14 7.85 8.37 -6.94
N LEU A 15 8.31 8.30 -5.69
CA LEU A 15 9.52 7.54 -5.32
C LEU A 15 9.36 6.06 -5.66
N ALA A 16 8.22 5.44 -5.37
CA ALA A 16 7.97 4.04 -5.70
C ALA A 16 8.02 3.77 -7.21
N VAL A 17 7.42 4.67 -8.01
CA VAL A 17 7.49 4.60 -9.49
C VAL A 17 8.94 4.72 -9.95
N PHE A 18 9.70 5.68 -9.41
CA PHE A 18 11.12 5.84 -9.74
C PHE A 18 11.95 4.61 -9.39
N LEU A 19 11.73 4.00 -8.21
CA LEU A 19 12.43 2.78 -7.82
C LEU A 19 12.08 1.61 -8.74
N PHE A 20 10.82 1.50 -9.17
CA PHE A 20 10.39 0.49 -10.13
C PHE A 20 11.13 0.61 -11.48
N THR A 21 11.43 1.82 -11.94
CA THR A 21 12.17 2.01 -13.20
C THR A 21 13.61 1.51 -13.14
N GLN A 22 14.14 1.22 -11.94
CA GLN A 22 15.46 0.64 -11.75
C GLN A 22 15.46 -0.89 -11.84
N LEU A 23 14.29 -1.53 -11.91
CA LEU A 23 14.16 -2.99 -12.04
C LEU A 23 13.92 -3.40 -13.50
N GLU A 24 14.42 -4.57 -13.88
CA GLU A 24 14.26 -5.14 -15.23
C GLU A 24 12.90 -5.84 -15.44
N PHE A 25 11.81 -5.24 -14.95
CA PHE A 25 10.45 -5.75 -15.15
C PHE A 25 9.71 -4.99 -16.26
N GLN A 26 8.75 -5.66 -16.89
CA GLN A 26 7.88 -5.02 -17.88
C GLN A 26 7.01 -3.97 -17.20
N TRP A 27 6.94 -2.77 -17.78
CA TRP A 27 6.25 -1.62 -17.18
C TRP A 27 4.78 -1.87 -16.83
N TRP A 28 4.08 -2.71 -17.59
CA TRP A 28 2.67 -3.05 -17.35
C TRP A 28 2.45 -3.88 -16.08
N LEU A 29 3.48 -4.55 -15.55
CA LEU A 29 3.39 -5.28 -14.29
C LEU A 29 3.14 -4.35 -13.11
N PHE A 30 3.65 -3.12 -13.15
CA PHE A 30 3.44 -2.15 -12.08
C PHE A 30 1.95 -1.86 -11.85
N PRO A 31 1.17 -1.34 -12.83
CA PRO A 31 -0.24 -1.04 -12.61
C PRO A 31 -1.10 -2.29 -12.34
N ILE A 32 -0.74 -3.46 -12.89
CA ILE A 32 -1.47 -4.71 -12.60
C ILE A 32 -1.23 -5.14 -11.16
N CYS A 33 0.03 -5.18 -10.73
CA CYS A 33 0.38 -5.61 -9.38
C CYS A 33 0.03 -4.57 -8.33
N LEU A 34 -0.13 -3.30 -8.71
CA LEU A 34 -0.49 -2.22 -7.80
C LEU A 34 -1.75 -2.53 -7.00
N LEU A 35 -2.75 -3.22 -7.59
CA LEU A 35 -4.00 -3.58 -6.93
C LEU A 35 -3.94 -4.91 -6.15
N LEU A 36 -2.85 -5.67 -6.22
CA LEU A 36 -2.74 -6.96 -5.53
C LEU A 36 -2.86 -6.86 -4.00
N PRO A 37 -2.33 -5.82 -3.32
CA PRO A 37 -2.49 -5.72 -1.87
C PRO A 37 -3.95 -5.61 -1.43
N ASP A 38 -4.88 -5.12 -2.27
CA ASP A 38 -6.31 -5.06 -1.95
C ASP A 38 -7.00 -6.43 -1.90
N VAL A 39 -6.39 -7.49 -2.43
CA VAL A 39 -6.87 -8.87 -2.24
C VAL A 39 -6.98 -9.21 -0.74
N SER A 40 -6.17 -8.55 0.10
CA SER A 40 -6.23 -8.64 1.57
C SER A 40 -7.61 -8.29 2.16
N MET A 41 -8.44 -7.53 1.43
CA MET A 41 -9.83 -7.23 1.82
C MET A 41 -10.70 -8.49 1.97
N VAL A 42 -10.32 -9.63 1.39
CA VAL A 42 -11.03 -10.90 1.58
C VAL A 42 -11.18 -11.29 3.06
N GLY A 43 -10.29 -10.80 3.94
CA GLY A 43 -10.42 -10.99 5.39
C GLY A 43 -11.73 -10.44 5.97
N TYR A 44 -12.34 -9.45 5.33
CA TYR A 44 -13.64 -8.90 5.73
C TYR A 44 -14.82 -9.85 5.51
N LEU A 45 -14.65 -10.93 4.71
CA LEU A 45 -15.65 -12.00 4.61
C LEU A 45 -15.82 -12.77 5.93
N ILE A 46 -14.82 -12.73 6.81
CA ILE A 46 -14.87 -13.39 8.12
C ILE A 46 -15.55 -12.47 9.14
N ASN A 47 -14.99 -11.28 9.37
CA ASN A 47 -15.55 -10.21 10.21
C ASN A 47 -14.70 -8.92 10.06
N PRO A 48 -15.18 -7.74 10.53
CA PRO A 48 -14.46 -6.47 10.43
C PRO A 48 -13.07 -6.47 11.07
N LYS A 49 -12.92 -7.13 12.23
CA LYS A 49 -11.65 -7.17 12.97
C LYS A 49 -10.57 -7.96 12.22
N THR A 50 -10.89 -9.15 11.73
CA THR A 50 -9.98 -9.96 10.91
C THR A 50 -9.65 -9.25 9.60
N GLY A 51 -10.66 -8.66 8.95
CA GLY A 51 -10.48 -7.86 7.74
C GLY A 51 -9.51 -6.71 7.93
N ALA A 52 -9.73 -5.88 8.96
CA ALA A 52 -8.88 -4.73 9.26
C ALA A 52 -7.42 -5.13 9.53
N ARG A 53 -7.19 -6.21 10.27
CA ARG A 53 -5.83 -6.71 10.56
C ARG A 53 -5.09 -7.16 9.30
N ILE A 54 -5.74 -7.99 8.48
CA ILE A 54 -5.14 -8.52 7.25
C ILE A 54 -4.90 -7.37 6.26
N TYR A 55 -5.90 -6.50 6.07
CA TYR A 55 -5.77 -5.31 5.23
C TYR A 55 -4.60 -4.44 5.69
N ASN A 56 -4.59 -4.04 6.97
CA ASN A 56 -3.57 -3.14 7.50
C ASN A 56 -2.18 -3.72 7.39
N PHE A 57 -2.00 -5.04 7.52
CA PHE A 57 -0.71 -5.70 7.34
C PHE A 57 -0.14 -5.44 5.94
N PHE A 58 -0.91 -5.69 4.89
CA PHE A 58 -0.48 -5.44 3.50
C PHE A 58 -0.41 -3.95 3.13
N HIS A 59 -1.08 -3.08 3.89
CA HIS A 59 -1.05 -1.63 3.71
C HIS A 59 -0.05 -0.92 4.65
N HIS A 60 0.74 -1.66 5.43
CA HIS A 60 1.67 -1.09 6.38
C HIS A 60 3.00 -0.73 5.71
N LYS A 61 3.32 0.57 5.61
CA LYS A 61 4.53 1.04 4.92
C LYS A 61 5.85 0.53 5.51
N MET A 62 5.91 0.31 6.83
CA MET A 62 7.11 -0.32 7.43
C MET A 62 7.32 -1.74 6.89
N LEU A 63 6.24 -2.52 6.69
CA LEU A 63 6.36 -3.85 6.09
C LEU A 63 6.88 -3.73 4.66
N ALA A 64 6.29 -2.82 3.87
CA ALA A 64 6.73 -2.57 2.50
C ALA A 64 8.23 -2.22 2.42
N ILE A 65 8.69 -1.31 3.29
CA ILE A 65 10.10 -0.90 3.37
C ILE A 65 10.99 -2.06 3.80
N LEU A 66 10.59 -2.87 4.78
CA LEU A 66 11.37 -4.04 5.21
C LEU A 66 11.50 -5.08 4.09
N VAL A 67 10.42 -5.35 3.35
CA VAL A 67 10.43 -6.26 2.19
C VAL A 67 11.34 -5.70 1.08
N LEU A 68 11.26 -4.40 0.78
CA LEU A 68 12.13 -3.74 -0.19
C LEU A 68 13.61 -3.85 0.21
N ILE A 69 13.96 -3.50 1.45
CA ILE A 69 15.33 -3.58 1.96
C ILE A 69 15.85 -5.02 1.94
N LEU A 70 15.01 -5.99 2.32
CA LEU A 70 15.37 -7.40 2.29
C LEU A 70 15.63 -7.89 0.86
N GLY A 71 14.78 -7.52 -0.09
CA GLY A 71 14.98 -7.83 -1.50
C GLY A 71 16.30 -7.26 -2.02
N PHE A 72 16.57 -5.99 -1.73
CA PHE A 72 17.80 -5.31 -2.12
C PHE A 72 19.04 -5.98 -1.53
N TRP A 73 19.03 -6.25 -0.23
CA TRP A 73 20.17 -6.86 0.47
C TRP A 73 20.46 -8.28 -0.01
N LEU A 74 19.41 -9.06 -0.29
CA LEU A 74 19.51 -10.42 -0.81
C LEU A 74 19.69 -10.48 -2.33
N LYS A 75 19.59 -9.34 -3.04
CA LYS A 75 19.61 -9.23 -4.51
C LYS A 75 18.53 -10.07 -5.18
N ILE A 76 17.32 -10.06 -4.63
CA ILE A 76 16.16 -10.79 -5.16
C ILE A 76 15.16 -9.78 -5.72
N SER A 77 15.25 -9.52 -7.04
CA SER A 77 14.45 -8.47 -7.71
C SER A 77 12.94 -8.63 -7.55
N ILE A 78 12.43 -9.86 -7.46
CA ILE A 78 10.99 -10.10 -7.23
C ILE A 78 10.55 -9.65 -5.82
N VAL A 79 11.43 -9.75 -4.83
CA VAL A 79 11.16 -9.31 -3.45
C VAL A 79 11.25 -7.78 -3.38
N GLU A 80 12.22 -7.17 -4.07
CA GLU A 80 12.28 -5.71 -4.24
C GLU A 80 11.00 -5.17 -4.89
N PHE A 81 10.57 -5.82 -5.98
CA PHE A 81 9.33 -5.48 -6.68
C PHE A 81 8.11 -5.57 -5.74
N ALA A 82 7.99 -6.65 -4.96
CA ALA A 82 6.91 -6.78 -3.98
C ALA A 82 6.92 -5.65 -2.94
N GLY A 83 8.09 -5.28 -2.41
CA GLY A 83 8.24 -4.16 -1.49
C GLY A 83 7.83 -2.82 -2.11
N ILE A 84 8.24 -2.56 -3.36
CA ILE A 84 7.85 -1.37 -4.12
C ILE A 84 6.33 -1.32 -4.33
N ILE A 85 5.70 -2.44 -4.70
CA ILE A 85 4.25 -2.52 -4.92
C ILE A 85 3.48 -2.26 -3.63
N LEU A 86 3.88 -2.87 -2.50
CA LEU A 86 3.24 -2.62 -1.20
C LEU A 86 3.37 -1.15 -0.79
N PHE A 87 4.53 -0.53 -1.06
CA PHE A 87 4.78 0.87 -0.73
C PHE A 87 3.97 1.82 -1.62
N ALA A 88 3.99 1.59 -2.94
CA ALA A 88 3.23 2.33 -3.93
C ALA A 88 1.73 2.26 -3.64
N HIS A 89 1.19 1.06 -3.43
CA HIS A 89 -0.23 0.88 -3.16
C HIS A 89 -0.66 1.58 -1.87
N SER A 90 0.08 1.38 -0.77
CA SER A 90 -0.22 2.06 0.51
C SER A 90 -0.17 3.59 0.39
N ALA A 91 0.73 4.12 -0.44
CA ALA A 91 0.78 5.56 -0.70
C ALA A 91 -0.43 6.03 -1.51
N MET A 92 -0.73 5.35 -2.63
CA MET A 92 -1.90 5.61 -3.47
C MET A 92 -3.21 5.56 -2.66
N ASP A 93 -3.36 4.54 -1.82
CA ASP A 93 -4.51 4.32 -0.95
C ASP A 93 -4.80 5.53 -0.06
N ARG A 94 -3.74 6.17 0.47
CA ARG A 94 -3.84 7.36 1.32
C ARG A 94 -4.06 8.65 0.54
N ILE A 95 -3.57 8.75 -0.71
CA ILE A 95 -3.91 9.87 -1.61
C ILE A 95 -5.44 9.92 -1.81
N PHE A 96 -6.09 8.76 -1.98
CA PHE A 96 -7.53 8.65 -2.18
C PHE A 96 -8.35 8.60 -0.89
N GLY A 97 -7.71 8.62 0.28
CA GLY A 97 -8.38 8.71 1.58
C GLY A 97 -8.91 7.39 2.13
N TYR A 98 -8.40 6.25 1.66
CA TYR A 98 -8.81 4.93 2.12
C TYR A 98 -8.06 4.50 3.38
N GLY A 99 -6.74 4.68 3.46
CA GLY A 99 -5.91 4.53 4.65
C GLY A 99 -6.04 3.22 5.44
N LEU A 100 -5.33 3.15 6.58
CA LEU A 100 -5.46 2.07 7.56
C LEU A 100 -6.84 2.08 8.23
N LYS A 101 -7.38 0.88 8.45
CA LYS A 101 -8.74 0.60 8.94
C LYS A 101 -8.76 0.35 10.43
N PHE A 102 -9.80 0.83 11.10
CA PHE A 102 -10.11 0.39 12.46
C PHE A 102 -10.84 -0.96 12.45
N GLU A 103 -10.81 -1.67 13.59
CA GLU A 103 -11.37 -3.04 13.72
C GLU A 103 -12.91 -3.07 13.81
N ASP A 104 -13.56 -1.90 13.82
CA ASP A 104 -15.01 -1.73 13.97
C ASP A 104 -15.76 -1.68 12.64
N ASP A 105 -15.23 -0.98 11.62
CA ASP A 105 -15.87 -0.85 10.30
C ASP A 105 -14.85 -0.60 9.17
N PHE A 106 -15.11 -1.14 7.98
CA PHE A 106 -14.25 -0.93 6.79
C PHE A 106 -14.12 0.54 6.37
N LYS A 107 -15.16 1.35 6.61
CA LYS A 107 -15.17 2.77 6.27
C LYS A 107 -14.50 3.62 7.33
N HIS A 108 -14.24 3.11 8.52
CA HIS A 108 -13.58 3.86 9.58
C HIS A 108 -12.06 3.73 9.45
N THR A 109 -11.40 4.86 9.21
CA THR A 109 -9.98 4.89 8.89
C THR A 109 -9.27 5.96 9.72
N HIS A 110 -7.95 5.86 9.84
CA HIS A 110 -7.15 6.90 10.49
C HIS A 110 -7.18 8.26 9.76
N LEU A 111 -7.66 8.31 8.51
CA LEU A 111 -7.86 9.55 7.74
C LEU A 111 -9.29 10.10 7.85
N GLY A 112 -10.17 9.42 8.60
CA GLY A 112 -11.59 9.73 8.72
C GLY A 112 -12.48 8.66 8.08
N SER A 113 -13.79 8.93 8.03
CA SER A 113 -14.75 7.99 7.45
C SER A 113 -14.79 8.11 5.93
N ILE A 114 -14.66 6.98 5.22
CA ILE A 114 -14.79 6.92 3.76
C ILE A 114 -16.19 7.42 3.36
N GLY A 115 -16.24 8.25 2.32
CA GLY A 115 -17.48 8.78 1.74
C GLY A 115 -18.13 9.94 2.50
N LYS A 116 -17.55 10.37 3.64
CA LYS A 116 -17.96 11.59 4.34
C LYS A 116 -16.92 12.68 4.09
N LYS A 117 -17.32 13.78 3.44
CA LYS A 117 -16.54 15.01 3.31
C LYS A 117 -17.00 16.01 4.35
#